data_AF-Q47YB5-F1
#
_entry.id   AF-Q47YB5-F1
#
_cell.length_a   1.000
_cell.length_b   1.000
_cell.length_c   1.000
_cell.angle_alpha   90.00
_cell.angle_beta   90.00
_cell.angle_gamma   90.00
#
_symmetry.space_group_name_H-M   'P 1'
#
loop_
_entity.id
_entity.type
_entity.pdbx_description
1 polymer ?
#
loop_
_entity_poly.entity_id
_entity_poly.type
_entity_poly.pdbx_seq_one_letter_code
_entity_poly.pdbx_strand_id
1 'polypeptide(L)'
;MTIIDEILICANQLANAGTKPTVALVKAKLSQRAPLATVITTLKGWQHQPDFIAPTINEEQVVNNDSSAKNTSELLESLLENGVIKKVIQQSLALELTEMKKELYEMKLLINNLSEQLTKK
;
A
#
# COMPACT_ATOMS: atom_id res chain seq x y z
N MET A 1 -16.14 -6.33 -6.41
CA MET A 1 -15.01 -5.54 -6.96
C MET A 1 -15.53 -4.17 -7.35
N THR A 2 -14.87 -3.09 -6.94
CA THR A 2 -15.26 -1.73 -7.34
C THR A 2 -14.56 -1.32 -8.64
N ILE A 3 -15.12 -0.33 -9.35
CA ILE A 3 -14.48 0.23 -10.54
C ILE A 3 -13.11 0.86 -10.22
N ILE A 4 -12.92 1.32 -8.97
CA ILE A 4 -11.66 1.89 -8.50
C ILE A 4 -10.60 0.78 -8.38
N ASP A 5 -10.96 -0.36 -7.81
CA ASP A 5 -10.05 -1.52 -7.70
C ASP A 5 -9.60 -1.99 -9.08
N GLU A 6 -10.52 -2.03 -10.05
CA GLU A 6 -10.22 -2.40 -11.44
C GLU A 6 -9.22 -1.42 -12.09
N ILE A 7 -9.41 -0.12 -11.87
CA ILE A 7 -8.51 0.93 -12.35
C ILE A 7 -7.11 0.76 -11.74
N LEU A 8 -7.03 0.51 -10.43
CA LEU A 8 -5.77 0.32 -9.71
C LEU A 8 -5.03 -0.95 -10.18
N ILE A 9 -5.75 -2.06 -10.32
CA ILE A 9 -5.22 -3.33 -10.85
C ILE A 9 -4.64 -3.11 -12.26
N CYS A 10 -5.40 -2.46 -13.16
CA CYS A 10 -4.94 -2.17 -14.51
C CYS A 10 -3.70 -1.26 -14.50
N ALA A 11 -3.65 -0.27 -13.62
CA ALA A 11 -2.53 0.65 -13.51
C ALA A 11 -1.25 -0.07 -13.01
N ASN A 12 -1.37 -0.95 -12.02
CA ASN A 12 -0.27 -1.73 -11.49
C ASN A 12 0.25 -2.76 -12.51
N GLN A 13 -0.63 -3.41 -13.27
CA GLN A 13 -0.24 -4.31 -14.36
C GLN A 13 0.57 -3.58 -15.44
N LEU A 14 0.13 -2.37 -15.83
CA LEU A 14 0.87 -1.54 -16.80
C LEU A 14 2.25 -1.16 -16.25
N ALA A 15 2.32 -0.75 -14.99
CA ALA A 15 3.57 -0.38 -14.33
C ALA A 15 4.53 -1.56 -14.19
N ASN A 16 4.04 -2.76 -13.86
CA ASN A 16 4.84 -4.00 -13.83
C ASN A 16 5.39 -4.36 -15.22
N ALA A 17 4.67 -4.01 -16.29
CA ALA A 17 5.14 -4.17 -17.67
C ALA A 17 6.12 -3.05 -18.11
N GLY A 18 6.53 -2.15 -17.21
CA GLY A 18 7.42 -1.01 -17.52
C GLY A 18 6.73 0.13 -18.27
N THR A 19 5.40 0.10 -18.39
CA THR A 19 4.63 1.13 -19.10
C THR A 19 3.95 2.07 -18.11
N LYS A 20 4.04 3.38 -18.36
CA LYS A 20 3.36 4.36 -17.52
C LYS A 20 1.83 4.21 -17.69
N PRO A 21 1.06 4.02 -16.61
CA PRO A 21 -0.38 3.92 -16.70
C PRO A 21 -0.98 5.27 -17.10
N THR A 22 -1.45 5.36 -18.34
CA THR A 22 -2.17 6.54 -18.85
C THR A 22 -3.67 6.28 -18.82
N VAL A 23 -4.45 7.36 -18.77
CA VAL A 23 -5.92 7.28 -18.79
C VAL A 23 -6.43 6.47 -19.98
N ALA A 24 -5.81 6.60 -21.15
CA ALA A 24 -6.19 5.85 -22.35
C ALA A 24 -5.89 4.35 -22.22
N LEU A 25 -4.68 3.99 -21.76
CA LEU A 25 -4.27 2.60 -21.60
C LEU A 25 -5.10 1.88 -20.54
N VAL A 26 -5.38 2.58 -19.43
CA VAL A 26 -6.21 2.02 -18.37
C VAL A 26 -7.64 1.84 -18.86
N LYS A 27 -8.25 2.88 -19.48
CA LYS A 27 -9.60 2.76 -20.05
C LYS A 27 -9.75 1.66 -21.10
N ALA A 28 -8.69 1.35 -21.86
CA ALA A 28 -8.69 0.29 -22.84
C ALA A 28 -8.66 -1.12 -22.22
N LYS A 29 -8.15 -1.26 -20.98
CA LYS A 29 -8.06 -2.52 -20.23
C LYS A 29 -9.23 -2.78 -19.29
N LEU A 30 -10.04 -1.77 -18.96
CA LEU A 30 -11.22 -1.94 -18.10
C LEU A 30 -12.28 -2.79 -18.81
N SER A 31 -12.86 -3.75 -18.08
CA SER A 31 -13.94 -4.60 -18.52
C SER A 31 -15.27 -3.84 -18.55
N GLN A 32 -15.43 -2.87 -17.65
CA GLN A 32 -16.61 -2.03 -17.54
C GLN A 32 -16.28 -0.57 -17.86
N ARG A 33 -17.24 0.13 -18.47
CA ARG A 33 -17.04 1.52 -18.87
C ARG A 33 -17.02 2.44 -17.64
N ALA A 34 -15.85 2.97 -17.30
CA ALA A 34 -15.69 3.96 -16.24
C ALA A 34 -15.87 5.41 -16.75
N PRO A 35 -16.49 6.31 -15.95
CA PRO A 35 -16.45 7.75 -16.21
C PRO A 35 -15.00 8.27 -16.24
N LEU A 36 -14.72 9.18 -17.17
CA LEU A 36 -13.37 9.74 -17.35
C LEU A 36 -12.84 10.40 -16.07
N ALA A 37 -13.70 11.15 -15.37
CA ALA A 37 -13.34 11.81 -14.12
C ALA A 37 -12.89 10.79 -13.06
N THR A 38 -13.54 9.62 -12.99
CA THR A 38 -13.18 8.55 -12.05
C THR A 38 -11.79 8.00 -12.34
N VAL A 39 -11.47 7.71 -13.60
CA VAL A 39 -10.14 7.23 -14.02
C VAL A 39 -9.05 8.27 -13.75
N ILE A 40 -9.31 9.55 -14.01
CA ILE A 40 -8.35 10.62 -13.75
C ILE A 40 -8.10 10.76 -12.24
N THR A 41 -9.17 10.78 -11.44
CA THR A 41 -9.07 11.03 -10.00
C THR A 41 -8.33 9.90 -9.29
N THR A 42 -8.62 8.65 -9.68
CA THR A 42 -7.93 7.47 -9.17
C THR A 42 -6.46 7.44 -9.59
N LEU A 43 -6.15 7.69 -10.86
CA LEU A 43 -4.75 7.75 -11.33
C LEU A 43 -3.96 8.93 -10.76
N LYS A 44 -4.61 10.04 -10.39
CA LYS A 44 -3.95 11.21 -9.78
C LYS A 44 -3.36 10.88 -8.41
N GLY A 45 -4.05 10.06 -7.62
CA GLY A 45 -3.59 9.59 -6.31
C GLY A 45 -2.89 8.23 -6.33
N TRP A 46 -2.74 7.63 -7.51
CA TRP A 46 -2.18 6.29 -7.66
C TRP A 46 -0.68 6.26 -7.33
N GLN A 47 -0.28 5.25 -6.57
CA GLN A 47 1.10 4.86 -6.37
C GLN A 47 1.27 3.41 -6.80
N HIS A 48 2.45 3.07 -7.30
CA HIS A 48 2.71 1.73 -7.81
C HIS A 48 2.72 0.72 -6.66
N GLN A 49 1.82 -0.25 -6.74
CA GLN A 49 1.73 -1.39 -5.82
C GLN A 49 1.92 -2.68 -6.63
N PRO A 50 3.13 -3.25 -6.68
CA PRO A 50 3.45 -4.35 -7.59
C PRO A 50 2.64 -5.62 -7.31
N ASP A 51 2.18 -5.80 -6.07
CA ASP A 51 1.44 -6.98 -5.61
C ASP A 51 -0.08 -6.86 -5.84
N PHE A 52 -0.61 -5.66 -6.08
CA PHE A 52 -2.03 -5.42 -6.28
C PHE A 52 -2.40 -5.44 -7.78
N ILE A 53 -2.31 -6.64 -8.39
CA ILE A 53 -2.52 -6.85 -9.84
C ILE A 53 -3.66 -7.81 -10.18
N ALA A 54 -4.36 -8.34 -9.18
CA ALA A 54 -5.51 -9.21 -9.37
C ALA A 54 -6.56 -8.94 -8.29
N PRO A 55 -7.85 -9.19 -8.57
CA PRO A 55 -8.86 -9.18 -7.53
C PRO A 55 -8.51 -10.23 -6.46
N THR A 56 -8.64 -9.88 -5.19
CA THR A 56 -8.54 -10.86 -4.10
C THR A 56 -9.80 -11.74 -4.15
N ILE A 57 -9.72 -12.80 -4.95
CA ILE A 57 -10.77 -13.82 -5.01
C ILE A 57 -10.62 -14.65 -3.74
N ASN A 58 -11.47 -14.41 -2.75
CA ASN A 58 -11.67 -15.35 -1.65
C ASN A 58 -12.56 -16.50 -2.14
N GLU A 59 -12.09 -17.35 -3.07
CA GLU A 59 -12.81 -18.57 -3.40
C GLU A 59 -11.85 -19.74 -3.60
N GLU A 60 -12.15 -20.80 -2.85
CA GLU A 60 -11.60 -22.14 -2.93
C GLU A 60 -11.57 -22.64 -4.38
N GLN A 61 -10.39 -23.10 -4.82
CA GLN A 61 -10.14 -24.08 -5.91
C GLN A 61 -10.67 -23.69 -7.31
N VAL A 62 -9.87 -23.68 -8.38
CA VAL A 62 -9.27 -24.86 -9.01
C VAL A 62 -8.13 -24.43 -9.97
N VAL A 63 -6.92 -24.87 -9.62
CA VAL A 63 -5.89 -25.54 -10.43
C VAL A 63 -5.64 -25.11 -11.90
N ASN A 64 -4.51 -24.41 -12.11
CA ASN A 64 -3.42 -24.84 -13.00
C ASN A 64 -2.17 -24.02 -12.67
N ASN A 65 -1.40 -24.49 -11.69
CA ASN A 65 -0.17 -23.85 -11.24
C ASN A 65 1.02 -24.63 -11.80
N ASP A 66 1.53 -24.17 -12.93
CA ASP A 66 2.79 -24.65 -13.50
C ASP A 66 3.96 -24.02 -12.73
N SER A 67 4.54 -24.82 -11.82
CA SER A 67 5.94 -24.92 -11.37
C SER A 67 6.80 -23.67 -11.04
N SER A 68 6.33 -22.44 -11.19
CA SER A 68 7.15 -21.22 -10.96
C SER A 68 6.93 -20.56 -9.60
N ALA A 69 5.79 -20.79 -8.93
CA ALA A 69 5.42 -20.09 -7.70
C ALA A 69 6.06 -20.68 -6.41
N LYS A 70 6.57 -21.91 -6.44
CA LYS A 70 7.20 -22.54 -5.27
C LYS A 70 8.59 -21.96 -4.98
N ASN A 71 9.37 -21.72 -6.03
CA ASN A 71 10.75 -21.25 -5.90
C ASN A 71 10.83 -19.81 -5.33
N THR A 72 9.85 -18.96 -5.64
CA THR A 72 9.79 -17.58 -5.12
C THR A 72 9.37 -17.53 -3.65
N SER A 73 8.47 -18.42 -3.23
CA SER A 73 8.05 -18.51 -1.82
C SER A 73 9.21 -18.94 -0.93
N GLU A 74 9.97 -19.98 -1.32
CA GLU A 74 11.11 -20.49 -0.57
C GLU A 74 12.26 -19.46 -0.47
N LEU A 75 12.48 -18.66 -1.52
CA LEU A 75 13.47 -17.56 -1.49
C LEU A 75 13.02 -16.41 -0.58
N LEU A 76 11.74 -16.05 -0.59
CA LEU A 76 11.17 -15.05 0.32
C LEU A 76 11.28 -15.50 1.77
N GLU A 77 10.98 -16.76 2.04
CA GLU A 77 11.04 -17.35 3.37
C GLU A 77 12.49 -17.39 3.88
N SER A 78 13.46 -17.75 3.04
CA SER A 78 14.89 -17.67 3.36
C SER A 78 15.36 -16.24 3.63
N LEU A 79 14.89 -15.25 2.88
CA LEU A 79 15.24 -13.83 3.10
C LEU A 79 14.64 -13.28 4.41
N LEU A 80 13.43 -13.71 4.76
CA LEU A 80 12.78 -13.38 6.03
C LEU A 80 13.45 -14.09 7.21
N GLU A 81 13.86 -15.35 7.03
CA GLU A 81 14.56 -16.18 8.01
C GLU A 81 15.97 -15.65 8.30
N ASN A 82 16.66 -15.09 7.29
CA ASN A 82 17.97 -14.46 7.45
C ASN A 82 17.93 -13.20 8.33
N GLY A 83 16.75 -12.77 8.78
CA GLY A 83 16.57 -11.87 9.93
C GLY A 83 17.01 -10.42 9.74
N VAL A 84 17.74 -10.11 8.67
CA VAL A 84 18.22 -8.76 8.34
C VAL A 84 17.04 -7.84 8.02
N ILE A 85 16.11 -8.29 7.18
CA ILE A 85 14.89 -7.55 6.82
C ILE A 85 13.97 -7.42 8.04
N LYS A 86 13.83 -8.53 8.78
CA LYS A 86 13.46 -8.63 10.21
C LYS A 86 13.80 -7.37 11.01
N LYS A 87 15.11 -7.22 11.18
CA LYS A 87 15.75 -6.28 12.08
C LYS A 87 15.66 -4.85 11.59
N VAL A 88 15.79 -4.62 10.28
CA VAL A 88 15.67 -3.28 9.68
C VAL A 88 14.26 -2.74 9.84
N ILE A 89 13.24 -3.53 9.53
CA ILE A 89 11.83 -3.13 9.73
C ILE A 89 11.58 -2.85 11.21
N GLN A 90 12.03 -3.74 12.10
CA GLN A 90 11.84 -3.56 13.54
C GLN A 90 12.55 -2.31 14.08
N GLN A 91 13.76 -1.99 13.60
CA GLN A 91 14.48 -0.78 14.00
C GLN A 91 13.79 0.49 13.51
N SER A 92 13.37 0.54 12.25
CA SER A 92 12.67 1.70 11.70
C SER A 92 11.36 1.96 12.44
N LEU A 93 10.56 0.92 12.68
CA LEU A 93 9.33 1.03 13.45
C LEU A 93 9.58 1.46 14.90
N ALA A 94 10.62 0.94 15.54
CA ALA A 94 10.97 1.32 16.91
C ALA A 94 11.38 2.80 17.00
N LEU A 95 12.12 3.30 16.02
CA LEU A 95 12.52 4.71 15.96
C LEU A 95 11.29 5.62 15.82
N GLU A 96 10.43 5.32 14.85
CA GLU A 96 9.21 6.11 14.57
C GLU A 96 8.24 6.09 15.78
N LEU A 97 8.07 4.93 16.43
CA LEU A 97 7.29 4.84 17.67
C LEU A 97 7.88 5.67 18.81
N THR A 98 9.20 5.80 18.87
CA THR A 98 9.88 6.59 19.92
C THR A 98 9.70 8.08 19.66
N GLU A 99 9.80 8.49 18.39
CA GLU A 99 9.56 9.87 17.96
C GLU A 99 8.12 10.30 18.20
N MET A 100 7.13 9.50 17.79
CA MET A 100 5.71 9.79 18.05
C MET A 100 5.40 9.89 19.54
N LYS A 101 5.99 9.01 20.38
CA LYS A 101 5.80 9.09 21.84
C LYS A 101 6.37 10.38 22.43
N LYS A 102 7.49 10.86 21.90
CA LYS A 102 8.09 12.13 22.31
C LYS A 102 7.19 13.30 21.93
N GLU A 103 6.72 13.37 20.68
CA GLU A 103 5.82 14.43 20.23
C GLU A 103 4.52 14.46 21.05
N LEU A 104 3.93 13.29 21.34
CA LEU A 104 2.75 13.20 22.20
C LEU A 104 3.00 13.71 23.62
N TYR A 105 4.19 13.45 24.18
CA TYR A 105 4.56 13.96 25.49
C TYR A 105 4.69 15.49 25.49
N GLU A 106 5.37 16.04 24.48
CA GLU A 106 5.53 17.49 24.32
C GLU A 106 4.18 18.19 24.14
N MET A 107 3.29 17.62 23.31
CA MET A 107 1.95 18.16 23.09
C MET A 107 1.11 18.11 24.38
N LYS A 108 1.21 17.03 25.15
CA LYS A 108 0.54 16.91 26.47
C LYS A 108 1.05 17.97 27.46
N LEU A 109 2.36 18.22 27.48
CA LEU A 109 2.96 19.24 28.34
C LEU A 109 2.47 20.64 27.96
N LEU A 110 2.42 20.95 26.65
CA LEU A 110 1.91 22.21 26.15
C LEU A 110 0.44 22.41 26.52
N ILE A 111 -0.40 21.40 26.33
CA ILE A 111 -1.82 21.44 26.70
C ILE A 111 -1.99 21.71 28.20
N ASN A 112 -1.25 21.01 29.05
CA ASN A 112 -1.29 21.22 30.49
C ASN A 112 -0.87 22.65 30.87
N ASN A 113 0.20 23.16 30.28
CA ASN A 113 0.68 24.52 30.53
C ASN A 113 -0.36 25.58 30.12
N LEU A 114 -0.95 25.44 28.94
CA LEU A 114 -2.00 26.34 28.46
C LEU A 114 -3.26 26.26 29.33
N SER A 115 -3.63 25.06 29.81
CA SER A 115 -4.74 24.88 30.74
C SER A 115 -4.49 25.55 32.09
N GLU A 116 -3.27 25.47 32.63
CA GLU A 116 -2.87 26.21 33.83
C GLU A 116 -2.93 27.73 33.64
N GLN A 117 -2.47 28.23 32.49
CA GLN A 117 -2.54 29.67 32.19
C GLN A 117 -3.99 30.17 32.09
N LEU A 118 -4.90 29.37 31.52
CA LEU A 118 -6.32 29.72 31.43
C LEU A 118 -7.04 29.68 32.78
N THR A 119 -6.61 28.82 33.70
CA THR A 119 -7.23 28.68 35.04
C THR A 119 -6.68 29.67 36.06
N LYS A 120 -5.50 30.27 35.82
CA LYS A 120 -4.88 31.31 36.66
C LYS A 120 -5.28 32.75 36.28
N LYS A 121 -6.13 32.93 35.26
CA LYS A 121 -6.65 34.22 34.79
C LYS A 121 -8.10 34.41 35.20
#